data_AF-A0A9P0K7E7-F1
#
_entry.id   AF-A0A9P0K7E7-F1
#
_cell.length_a   1.000
_cell.length_b   1.000
_cell.length_c   1.000
_cell.angle_alpha   90.00
_cell.angle_beta   90.00
_cell.angle_gamma   90.00
#
_symmetry.space_group_name_H-M   'P 1'
#
loop_
_entity.id
_entity.type
_entity.pdbx_description
1 polymer ?
#
loop_
_entity_poly.entity_id
_entity_poly.type
_entity_poly.pdbx_seq_one_letter_code
_entity_poly.pdbx_strand_id
1 'polypeptide(L)'
;MTGYIHLQLSNTLWLANVEEEVVLSDKVLTGFQLTREILQKQLAVADLNQLDRLYKLCAEAGFALPKYEVESVRKTKEEKIIPHWAHLEIETVQEVICSSAISPGEIYVRLNKYSDLLYTLEKDIQQAIKKPHYPRLSKIKPGTICLAKDPESEDYSRCIILKNDEEKALCFFVDFGDEAVVPTTDLKYLSKEFITKLPFQSIPCKLFGIKPVLEEWSSELTDLLYEYATEPQTDIFRSLYVKICGKERIAISDYCQNRYTVLLKDGFGNKKPLINEQFIDCGLALPTEDKLEDFEIPESYGQTEESDDDVEIALDILKKTDEARENFHPNKGRY
;
A
#
# COMPACT_ATOMS: atom_id res chain seq x y z
N MET A 1 7.75 41.37 -2.39
CA MET A 1 6.79 40.80 -1.42
C MET A 1 5.48 41.56 -1.45
N THR A 2 4.38 40.85 -1.55
CA THR A 2 3.00 41.33 -1.52
C THR A 2 2.25 40.59 -0.41
N GLY A 3 1.46 41.31 0.39
CA GLY A 3 0.66 40.73 1.45
C GLY A 3 -0.43 41.69 1.86
N TYR A 4 -1.57 41.15 2.30
CA TYR A 4 -2.72 41.94 2.73
C TYR A 4 -2.77 41.98 4.26
N ILE A 5 -3.14 43.13 4.84
CA ILE A 5 -3.43 43.21 6.28
C ILE A 5 -4.91 42.89 6.45
N HIS A 6 -5.23 41.78 7.12
CA HIS A 6 -6.60 41.42 7.44
C HIS A 6 -7.14 42.22 8.63
N LEU A 7 -6.31 42.50 9.63
CA LEU A 7 -6.68 43.27 10.82
C LEU A 7 -5.46 43.94 11.43
N GLN A 8 -5.65 45.12 12.02
CA GLN A 8 -4.68 45.77 12.88
C GLN A 8 -5.35 46.16 14.20
N LEU A 9 -4.76 45.74 15.32
CA LEU A 9 -5.14 46.19 16.66
C LEU A 9 -3.88 46.62 17.38
N SER A 10 -3.76 47.92 17.65
CA SER A 10 -2.56 48.50 18.27
C SER A 10 -1.29 48.12 17.49
N ASN A 11 -0.31 47.52 18.17
CA ASN A 11 0.96 47.07 17.61
C ASN A 11 0.90 45.65 17.05
N THR A 12 -0.28 45.05 16.93
CA THR A 12 -0.48 43.70 16.39
C THR A 12 -1.17 43.75 15.03
N LEU A 13 -0.54 43.09 14.05
CA LEU A 13 -1.04 42.96 12.69
C LEU A 13 -1.39 41.49 12.43
N TRP A 14 -2.58 41.24 11.90
CA TRP A 14 -2.96 39.96 11.31
C TRP A 14 -2.85 40.11 9.80
N LEU A 15 -1.88 39.40 9.24
CA LEU A 15 -1.56 39.45 7.83
C LEU A 15 -2.18 38.24 7.12
N ALA A 16 -2.69 38.45 5.92
CA ALA A 16 -2.75 37.40 4.92
C ALA A 16 -1.32 36.92 4.64
N ASN A 17 -1.18 35.71 4.12
CA ASN A 17 0.14 35.17 3.78
C ASN A 17 0.92 36.17 2.92
N VAL A 18 2.16 36.47 3.33
CA VAL A 18 3.04 37.39 2.62
C VAL A 18 3.89 36.56 1.66
N GLU A 19 3.78 36.87 0.39
CA GLU A 19 4.42 36.10 -0.68
C GLU A 19 5.32 36.99 -1.53
N GLU A 20 6.40 36.44 -2.05
CA GLU A 20 7.20 37.08 -3.08
C GLU A 20 6.99 36.36 -4.40
N GLU A 21 6.43 37.08 -5.36
CA GLU A 21 6.32 36.62 -6.73
C GLU A 21 7.64 36.90 -7.47
N VAL A 22 8.16 35.87 -8.13
CA VAL A 22 9.34 35.93 -9.00
C VAL A 22 8.87 35.57 -10.41
N VAL A 23 9.06 36.48 -11.36
CA VAL A 23 8.69 36.26 -12.76
C VAL A 23 9.89 35.70 -13.51
N LEU A 24 9.76 34.48 -14.03
CA LEU A 24 10.76 33.84 -14.90
C LEU A 24 10.10 33.42 -16.20
N SER A 25 10.59 33.97 -17.32
CA SER A 25 10.22 33.56 -18.69
C SER A 25 8.72 33.35 -18.87
N ASP A 26 7.94 34.36 -18.50
CA ASP A 26 6.47 34.43 -18.62
C ASP A 26 5.66 33.57 -17.62
N LYS A 27 6.30 32.98 -16.61
CA LYS A 27 5.63 32.33 -15.48
C LYS A 27 5.89 33.07 -14.17
N VAL A 28 4.81 33.35 -13.44
CA VAL A 28 4.87 33.83 -12.06
C VAL A 28 5.08 32.62 -11.16
N LEU A 29 6.22 32.59 -10.46
CA LEU A 29 6.55 31.57 -9.47
C LEU A 29 6.55 32.20 -8.07
N THR A 30 6.09 31.48 -7.06
CA THR A 30 6.19 31.92 -5.66
C THR A 30 7.62 31.64 -5.17
N GLY A 31 8.46 32.67 -5.09
CA GLY A 31 9.85 32.55 -4.64
C GLY A 31 9.99 32.47 -3.12
N PHE A 32 9.14 33.18 -2.38
CA PHE A 32 9.13 33.22 -0.92
C PHE A 32 7.72 33.20 -0.37
N GLN A 33 7.52 32.50 0.75
CA GLN A 33 6.23 32.42 1.45
C GLN A 33 6.45 32.49 2.96
N LEU A 34 6.07 33.61 3.57
CA LEU A 34 6.38 33.92 4.97
C LEU A 34 5.83 32.87 5.93
N THR A 35 4.58 32.44 5.77
CA THR A 35 3.98 31.42 6.64
C THR A 35 4.76 30.11 6.61
N ARG A 36 5.24 29.69 5.43
CA ARG A 36 6.05 28.48 5.30
C ARG A 36 7.40 28.63 6.01
N GLU A 37 8.04 29.78 5.86
CA GLU A 37 9.37 30.04 6.45
C GLU A 37 9.30 30.10 7.98
N ILE A 38 8.33 30.80 8.56
CA ILE A 38 8.19 30.92 10.03
C ILE A 38 7.81 29.60 10.68
N LEU A 39 7.03 28.75 10.01
CA LEU A 39 6.71 27.40 10.50
C LEU A 39 7.92 26.48 10.42
N GLN A 40 8.69 26.53 9.33
CA GLN A 40 9.93 25.75 9.19
C GLN A 40 10.99 26.14 10.22
N LYS A 41 11.11 27.42 10.53
CA LYS A 41 12.01 27.94 11.57
C LYS A 41 11.45 27.78 12.99
N GLN A 42 10.28 27.15 13.15
CA GLN A 42 9.59 26.94 14.43
C GLN A 42 9.34 28.24 15.21
N LEU A 43 9.20 29.37 14.50
CA LEU A 43 8.88 30.67 15.07
C LEU A 43 7.37 30.86 15.29
N ALA A 44 6.54 29.96 14.75
CA ALA A 44 5.08 29.96 14.88
C ALA A 44 4.51 28.53 14.89
N VAL A 45 3.27 28.40 15.35
CA VAL A 45 2.47 27.16 15.29
C VAL A 45 1.24 27.43 14.41
N ALA A 46 0.92 26.50 13.51
CA ALA A 46 -0.27 26.61 12.68
C ALA A 46 -1.54 26.27 13.48
N ASP A 47 -2.41 27.25 13.70
CA ASP A 47 -3.76 27.04 14.26
C ASP A 47 -4.82 27.47 13.23
N LEU A 48 -5.41 26.49 12.55
CA LEU A 48 -6.44 26.70 11.54
C LEU A 48 -7.74 27.30 12.13
N ASN A 49 -7.93 27.23 13.45
CA ASN A 49 -9.12 27.72 14.13
C ASN A 49 -8.90 29.08 14.81
N GLN A 50 -7.72 29.69 14.64
CA GLN A 50 -7.36 30.92 15.35
C GLN A 50 -8.28 32.08 14.98
N LEU A 51 -8.65 32.21 13.70
CA LEU A 51 -9.56 33.24 13.23
C LEU A 51 -10.99 33.01 13.76
N ASP A 52 -11.51 31.78 13.72
CA ASP A 52 -12.85 31.48 14.27
C ASP A 52 -12.94 31.83 15.76
N ARG A 53 -11.89 31.50 16.53
CA ARG A 53 -11.82 31.87 17.95
C ARG A 53 -11.75 33.38 18.13
N LEU A 54 -10.96 34.08 17.32
CA LEU A 54 -10.85 35.54 17.37
C LEU A 54 -12.17 36.23 17.01
N TYR A 55 -12.85 35.77 15.97
CA TYR A 55 -14.16 36.27 15.57
C TYR A 55 -15.20 36.06 16.67
N LYS A 56 -15.20 34.88 17.31
CA LYS A 56 -16.08 34.59 18.44
C LYS A 56 -15.80 35.51 19.64
N LEU A 57 -14.53 35.70 20.01
CA LEU A 57 -14.12 36.60 21.09
C LEU A 57 -14.50 38.06 20.80
N CYS A 58 -14.29 38.52 19.57
CA CYS A 58 -14.65 39.88 19.16
C CYS A 58 -16.18 40.08 19.15
N ALA A 59 -16.96 39.07 18.74
CA ALA A 59 -18.41 39.10 18.82
C ALA A 59 -18.92 39.12 20.27
N GLU A 60 -18.34 38.30 21.15
CA GLU A 60 -18.64 38.28 22.60
C GLU A 60 -18.28 39.61 23.27
N ALA A 61 -17.23 40.28 22.82
CA ALA A 61 -16.81 41.60 23.30
C ALA A 61 -17.60 42.78 22.68
N GLY A 62 -18.58 42.53 21.83
CA GLY A 62 -19.46 43.54 21.26
C GLY A 62 -18.85 44.37 20.12
N PHE A 63 -17.75 43.91 19.50
CA PHE A 63 -17.20 44.56 18.33
C PHE A 63 -18.01 44.21 17.07
N ALA A 64 -18.41 45.22 16.31
CA ALA A 64 -19.02 45.03 15.00
C ALA A 64 -17.95 44.62 13.99
N LEU A 65 -17.90 43.32 13.64
CA LEU A 65 -16.95 42.80 12.67
C LEU A 65 -17.50 42.91 11.24
N PRO A 66 -16.67 43.28 10.25
CA PRO A 66 -17.06 43.19 8.84
C PRO A 66 -17.36 41.73 8.47
N LYS A 67 -18.30 41.52 7.53
CA LYS A 67 -18.53 40.19 6.96
C LYS A 67 -17.30 39.78 6.17
N TYR A 68 -16.43 38.99 6.78
CA TYR A 68 -15.40 38.26 6.07
C TYR A 68 -16.07 37.03 5.47
N GLU A 69 -16.46 37.14 4.19
CA GLU A 69 -16.61 35.94 3.39
C GLU A 69 -15.20 35.39 3.22
N VAL A 70 -14.89 34.34 3.99
CA VAL A 70 -13.85 33.42 3.57
C VAL A 70 -14.24 33.08 2.13
N GLU A 71 -13.45 33.51 1.15
CA GLU A 71 -13.44 32.79 -0.12
C GLU A 71 -13.06 31.38 0.31
N SER A 72 -14.08 30.55 0.56
CA SER A 72 -13.91 29.15 0.85
C SER A 72 -12.97 28.73 -0.26
N VAL A 73 -11.73 28.36 0.08
CA VAL A 73 -10.75 27.79 -0.85
C VAL A 73 -11.62 27.02 -1.80
N ARG A 74 -11.72 27.50 -3.06
CA ARG A 74 -12.75 27.06 -4.01
C ARG A 74 -12.96 25.61 -3.68
N LYS A 75 -14.18 25.20 -3.28
CA LYS A 75 -14.45 23.77 -3.15
C LYS A 75 -14.15 23.23 -4.53
N THR A 76 -12.89 22.87 -4.79
CA THR A 76 -12.46 22.02 -5.85
C THR A 76 -13.38 20.88 -5.58
N LYS A 77 -14.40 20.71 -6.44
CA LYS A 77 -15.31 19.56 -6.37
C LYS A 77 -14.39 18.43 -5.95
N GLU A 78 -14.59 17.86 -4.75
CA GLU A 78 -13.68 16.82 -4.28
C GLU A 78 -13.74 15.77 -5.36
N GLU A 79 -12.75 15.74 -6.23
CA GLU A 79 -12.73 14.79 -7.31
C GLU A 79 -12.69 13.46 -6.58
N LYS A 80 -13.76 12.70 -6.77
CA LYS A 80 -13.92 11.41 -6.14
C LYS A 80 -12.78 10.58 -6.71
N ILE A 81 -11.77 10.32 -5.90
CA ILE A 81 -10.64 9.52 -6.33
C ILE A 81 -11.15 8.12 -6.56
N ILE A 82 -10.97 7.66 -7.79
CA ILE A 82 -11.26 6.29 -8.16
C ILE A 82 -9.91 5.57 -8.04
N PRO A 83 -9.75 4.68 -7.04
CA PRO A 83 -8.56 3.83 -6.99
C PRO A 83 -8.48 2.95 -8.23
N HIS A 84 -7.28 2.56 -8.60
CA HIS A 84 -7.02 1.61 -9.68
C HIS A 84 -6.44 0.34 -9.06
N TRP A 85 -6.76 -0.81 -9.66
CA TRP A 85 -6.19 -2.10 -9.28
C TRP A 85 -5.18 -2.54 -10.33
N ALA A 86 -4.13 -3.21 -9.88
CA ALA A 86 -3.31 -4.02 -10.76
C ALA A 86 -4.20 -5.05 -11.47
N HIS A 87 -3.81 -5.42 -12.68
CA HIS A 87 -4.58 -6.34 -13.50
C HIS A 87 -3.62 -7.27 -14.25
N LEU A 88 -4.08 -8.49 -14.46
CA LEU A 88 -3.37 -9.44 -15.29
C LEU A 88 -3.84 -9.29 -16.76
N GLU A 89 -2.88 -9.32 -17.67
CA GLU A 89 -3.07 -9.32 -19.12
C GLU A 89 -3.52 -10.70 -19.61
N ILE A 90 -4.67 -10.78 -20.30
CA ILE A 90 -5.34 -12.07 -20.62
C ILE A 90 -4.51 -12.97 -21.54
N GLU A 91 -3.79 -12.38 -22.48
CA GLU A 91 -3.12 -13.10 -23.56
C GLU A 91 -1.68 -13.51 -23.24
N THR A 92 -1.18 -13.14 -22.05
CA THR A 92 0.22 -13.35 -21.67
C THR A 92 0.33 -14.15 -20.37
N VAL A 93 1.30 -15.07 -20.35
CA VAL A 93 1.75 -15.70 -19.12
C VAL A 93 2.53 -14.65 -18.32
N GLN A 94 2.16 -14.47 -17.06
CA GLN A 94 2.75 -13.43 -16.21
C GLN A 94 3.38 -14.06 -14.98
N GLU A 95 4.57 -13.57 -14.65
CA GLU A 95 5.24 -13.86 -13.38
C GLU A 95 4.55 -13.09 -12.25
N VAL A 96 4.19 -13.82 -11.20
CA VAL A 96 3.52 -13.33 -10.02
C VAL A 96 4.12 -13.97 -8.77
N ILE A 97 3.78 -13.39 -7.62
CA ILE A 97 3.99 -14.00 -6.31
C ILE A 97 2.64 -14.20 -5.64
N CYS A 98 2.48 -15.28 -4.87
CA CYS A 98 1.30 -15.50 -4.03
C CYS A 98 1.47 -14.67 -2.75
N SER A 99 0.59 -13.69 -2.52
CA SER A 99 0.69 -12.80 -1.36
C SER A 99 -0.23 -13.21 -0.21
N SER A 100 -1.34 -13.88 -0.50
CA SER A 100 -2.26 -14.41 0.51
C SER A 100 -3.13 -15.51 -0.10
N ALA A 101 -3.57 -16.47 0.71
CA ALA A 101 -4.44 -17.56 0.28
C ALA A 101 -5.47 -17.90 1.36
N ILE A 102 -6.76 -17.84 1.01
CA ILE A 102 -7.84 -18.34 1.88
C ILE A 102 -8.16 -19.79 1.50
N SER A 103 -8.19 -20.06 0.19
CA SER A 103 -8.39 -21.38 -0.39
C SER A 103 -8.01 -21.33 -1.88
N PRO A 104 -7.99 -22.44 -2.62
CA PRO A 104 -7.84 -22.38 -4.08
C PRO A 104 -8.91 -21.57 -4.81
N GLY A 105 -10.10 -21.45 -4.21
CA GLY A 105 -11.17 -20.62 -4.75
C GLY A 105 -10.93 -19.12 -4.54
N GLU A 106 -9.97 -18.76 -3.69
CA GLU A 106 -9.67 -17.40 -3.29
C GLU A 106 -8.22 -17.27 -2.83
N ILE A 107 -7.35 -17.04 -3.82
CA ILE A 107 -5.95 -16.66 -3.63
C ILE A 107 -5.74 -15.23 -4.09
N TYR A 108 -4.68 -14.60 -3.61
CA TYR A 108 -4.29 -13.25 -3.96
C TYR A 108 -2.86 -13.27 -4.47
N VAL A 109 -2.66 -12.70 -5.66
CA VAL A 109 -1.35 -12.63 -6.31
C VAL A 109 -0.95 -11.19 -6.58
N ARG A 110 0.36 -10.96 -6.70
CA ARG A 110 0.93 -9.67 -7.09
C ARG A 110 1.87 -9.86 -8.27
N LEU A 111 1.93 -8.88 -9.16
CA LEU A 111 2.89 -8.88 -10.27
C LEU A 111 4.29 -8.58 -9.73
N ASN A 112 5.24 -9.51 -9.91
CA ASN A 112 6.59 -9.40 -9.36
C ASN A 112 7.33 -8.15 -9.85
N LYS A 113 7.09 -7.74 -11.11
CA LYS A 113 7.66 -6.51 -11.72
C LYS A 113 7.35 -5.19 -10.98
N TYR A 114 6.40 -5.20 -10.03
CA TYR A 114 6.04 -4.02 -9.25
C TYR A 114 6.50 -4.09 -7.78
N SER A 115 7.23 -5.13 -7.37
CA SER A 115 7.73 -5.30 -6.01
C SER A 115 8.55 -4.10 -5.52
N ASP A 116 9.50 -3.61 -6.32
CA ASP A 116 10.32 -2.44 -5.96
C ASP A 116 9.50 -1.14 -5.81
N LEU A 117 8.46 -0.98 -6.64
CA LEU A 117 7.58 0.17 -6.58
C LEU A 117 6.70 0.13 -5.33
N LEU A 118 6.22 -1.06 -4.94
CA LEU A 118 5.47 -1.24 -3.70
C LEU A 118 6.38 -0.94 -2.49
N TYR A 119 7.58 -1.52 -2.45
CA TYR A 119 8.55 -1.25 -1.38
C TYR A 119 8.85 0.25 -1.22
N THR A 120 9.04 0.95 -2.36
CA THR A 120 9.25 2.40 -2.37
C THR A 120 8.02 3.16 -1.85
N LEU A 121 6.81 2.75 -2.26
CA LEU A 121 5.56 3.35 -1.79
C LEU A 121 5.39 3.20 -0.28
N GLU A 122 5.63 2.01 0.26
CA GLU A 122 5.52 1.72 1.70
C GLU A 122 6.50 2.58 2.49
N LYS A 123 7.76 2.66 2.03
CA LYS A 123 8.76 3.53 2.64
C LYS A 123 8.35 5.00 2.63
N ASP A 124 7.78 5.48 1.53
CA ASP A 124 7.29 6.86 1.42
C ASP A 124 6.11 7.12 2.36
N ILE A 125 5.19 6.15 2.51
CA ILE A 125 4.08 6.19 3.46
C ILE A 125 4.63 6.26 4.89
N GLN A 126 5.55 5.36 5.28
CA GLN A 126 6.13 5.35 6.63
C GLN A 126 6.85 6.68 6.94
N GLN A 127 7.50 7.29 5.97
CA GLN A 127 8.11 8.62 6.15
C GLN A 127 7.06 9.73 6.27
N ALA A 128 5.99 9.66 5.47
CA ALA A 128 4.94 10.68 5.49
C ALA A 128 4.19 10.71 6.84
N ILE A 129 3.87 9.54 7.41
CA ILE A 129 3.13 9.46 8.69
C ILE A 129 3.94 9.92 9.89
N LYS A 130 5.28 9.99 9.78
CA LYS A 130 6.18 10.51 10.82
C LYS A 130 6.18 12.04 10.90
N LYS A 131 5.64 12.73 9.89
CA LYS A 131 5.59 14.20 9.88
C LYS A 131 4.69 14.70 11.03
N PRO A 132 5.08 15.80 11.71
CA PRO A 132 4.24 16.40 12.73
C PRO A 132 2.89 16.80 12.12
N HIS A 133 1.82 16.62 12.89
CA HIS A 133 0.44 16.92 12.47
C HIS A 133 -0.08 16.09 11.28
N TYR A 134 0.40 14.85 11.09
CA TYR A 134 -0.21 13.95 10.11
C TYR A 134 -1.73 13.80 10.38
N PRO A 135 -2.59 13.96 9.35
CA PRO A 135 -4.03 13.99 9.53
C PRO A 135 -4.57 12.69 10.12
N ARG A 136 -5.53 12.83 11.04
CA ARG A 136 -6.32 11.69 11.53
C ARG A 136 -7.39 11.30 10.52
N LEU A 137 -7.76 10.03 10.51
CA LEU A 137 -8.88 9.57 9.71
C LEU A 137 -10.19 10.15 10.28
N SER A 138 -10.93 10.89 9.47
CA SER A 138 -12.15 11.60 9.92
C SER A 138 -13.42 10.78 9.81
N LYS A 139 -13.44 9.72 8.98
CA LYS A 139 -14.61 8.87 8.73
C LYS A 139 -14.20 7.40 8.68
N ILE A 140 -14.53 6.68 9.73
CA ILE A 140 -14.36 5.23 9.83
C ILE A 140 -15.70 4.59 9.45
N LYS A 141 -15.77 4.06 8.24
CA LYS A 141 -16.96 3.39 7.71
C LYS A 141 -16.56 2.45 6.57
N PRO A 142 -17.40 1.47 6.20
CA PRO A 142 -17.16 0.65 5.02
C PRO A 142 -16.89 1.51 3.78
N GLY A 143 -15.91 1.10 2.97
CA GLY A 143 -15.53 1.73 1.71
C GLY A 143 -14.51 2.87 1.85
N THR A 144 -14.20 3.28 3.07
CA THR A 144 -13.10 4.22 3.31
C THR A 144 -11.76 3.54 2.98
N ILE A 145 -10.98 4.16 2.08
CA ILE A 145 -9.58 3.82 1.84
C ILE A 145 -8.73 4.58 2.88
N CYS A 146 -7.91 3.86 3.63
CA CYS A 146 -7.09 4.43 4.69
C CYS A 146 -5.76 3.67 4.84
N LEU A 147 -4.98 4.05 5.84
CA LEU A 147 -3.85 3.28 6.34
C LEU A 147 -4.30 2.52 7.58
N ALA A 148 -3.95 1.24 7.68
CA ALA A 148 -4.09 0.46 8.90
C ALA A 148 -2.71 -0.02 9.34
N LYS A 149 -2.49 -0.04 10.65
CA LYS A 149 -1.31 -0.67 11.23
C LYS A 149 -1.42 -2.18 11.07
N ASP A 150 -0.41 -2.77 10.46
CA ASP A 150 -0.23 -4.19 10.34
C ASP A 150 0.13 -4.79 11.71
N PRO A 151 -0.60 -5.82 12.19
CA PRO A 151 -0.33 -6.44 13.49
C PRO A 151 1.01 -7.18 13.58
N GLU A 152 1.57 -7.63 12.45
CA GLU A 152 2.79 -8.43 12.37
C GLU A 152 4.03 -7.54 12.20
N SER A 153 3.95 -6.52 11.35
CA SER A 153 5.10 -5.66 11.01
C SER A 153 5.15 -4.32 11.76
N GLU A 154 4.09 -3.94 12.49
CA GLU A 154 3.91 -2.62 13.12
C GLU A 154 3.89 -1.43 12.14
N ASP A 155 4.08 -1.67 10.85
CA ASP A 155 4.05 -0.68 9.77
C ASP A 155 2.63 -0.40 9.30
N TYR A 156 2.43 0.76 8.66
CA TYR A 156 1.12 1.15 8.13
C TYR A 156 0.98 0.84 6.65
N SER A 157 -0.01 0.02 6.30
CA SER A 157 -0.27 -0.42 4.93
C SER A 157 -1.61 0.14 4.40
N ARG A 158 -1.72 0.27 3.08
CA ARG A 158 -2.97 0.74 2.45
C ARG A 158 -4.06 -0.31 2.63
N CYS A 159 -5.26 0.12 3.02
CA CYS A 159 -6.39 -0.79 3.21
C CYS A 159 -7.73 -0.15 2.84
N ILE A 160 -8.74 -1.00 2.67
CA ILE A 160 -10.16 -0.62 2.61
C ILE A 160 -10.84 -1.15 3.86
N ILE A 161 -11.60 -0.31 4.55
CA ILE A 161 -12.49 -0.76 5.63
C ILE A 161 -13.64 -1.55 5.01
N LEU A 162 -13.78 -2.81 5.41
CA LEU A 162 -14.89 -3.68 5.01
C LEU A 162 -16.07 -3.55 5.97
N LYS A 163 -15.78 -3.56 7.26
CA LYS A 163 -16.75 -3.45 8.37
C LYS A 163 -16.10 -2.71 9.53
N ASN A 164 -16.87 -2.09 10.40
CA ASN A 164 -16.36 -1.53 11.64
C ASN A 164 -17.45 -1.45 12.72
N ASP A 165 -17.00 -1.39 13.96
CA ASP A 165 -17.76 -0.89 15.10
C ASP A 165 -17.08 0.39 15.65
N GLU A 166 -17.30 0.73 16.92
CA GLU A 166 -16.70 1.92 17.56
C GLU A 166 -15.20 1.73 17.85
N GLU A 167 -14.77 0.50 18.15
CA GLU A 167 -13.42 0.19 18.64
C GLU A 167 -12.53 -0.48 17.59
N LYS A 168 -13.12 -1.21 16.64
CA LYS A 168 -12.40 -2.03 15.68
C LYS A 168 -12.95 -1.90 14.26
N ALA A 169 -12.08 -2.14 13.28
CA ALA A 169 -12.42 -2.24 11.88
C ALA A 169 -11.83 -3.52 11.28
N LEU A 170 -12.64 -4.22 10.47
CA LEU A 170 -12.14 -5.24 9.56
C LEU A 170 -11.61 -4.53 8.30
N CYS A 171 -10.32 -4.69 8.04
CA CYS A 171 -9.60 -4.05 6.96
C CYS A 171 -9.10 -5.08 5.96
N PHE A 172 -9.31 -4.82 4.67
CA PHE A 172 -8.67 -5.55 3.58
C PHE A 172 -7.42 -4.80 3.11
N PHE A 173 -6.25 -5.43 3.18
CA PHE A 173 -5.00 -4.84 2.75
C PHE A 173 -4.88 -4.90 1.24
N VAL A 174 -5.07 -3.76 0.58
CA VAL A 174 -5.26 -3.69 -0.88
C VAL A 174 -4.02 -4.06 -1.69
N ASP A 175 -2.87 -4.11 -1.03
CA ASP A 175 -1.60 -4.49 -1.63
C ASP A 175 -1.23 -5.95 -1.40
N PHE A 176 -1.85 -6.64 -0.43
CA PHE A 176 -1.46 -7.98 0.01
C PHE A 176 -2.59 -9.02 -0.10
N GLY A 177 -3.85 -8.59 0.02
CA GLY A 177 -5.03 -9.43 -0.18
C GLY A 177 -5.55 -10.12 1.08
N ASP A 178 -4.85 -10.01 2.19
CA ASP A 178 -5.28 -10.48 3.50
C ASP A 178 -6.23 -9.47 4.19
N GLU A 179 -6.94 -9.98 5.19
CA GLU A 179 -7.83 -9.21 6.03
C GLU A 179 -7.37 -9.29 7.48
N ALA A 180 -7.40 -8.17 8.20
CA ALA A 180 -7.20 -8.15 9.63
C ALA A 180 -8.19 -7.24 10.35
N VAL A 181 -8.49 -7.60 11.60
CA VAL A 181 -9.24 -6.74 12.51
C VAL A 181 -8.25 -5.85 13.26
N VAL A 182 -8.33 -4.54 13.02
CA VAL A 182 -7.45 -3.55 13.63
C VAL A 182 -8.22 -2.60 14.55
N PRO A 183 -7.62 -2.10 15.64
CA PRO A 183 -8.22 -1.03 16.44
C PRO A 183 -8.45 0.22 15.60
N THR A 184 -9.56 0.93 15.84
CA THR A 184 -9.85 2.20 15.15
C THR A 184 -8.81 3.28 15.45
N THR A 185 -8.10 3.16 16.57
CA THR A 185 -6.95 4.01 16.94
C THR A 185 -5.71 3.80 16.06
N ASP A 186 -5.61 2.63 15.42
CA ASP A 186 -4.53 2.25 14.52
C ASP A 186 -4.87 2.51 13.04
N LEU A 187 -5.93 3.27 12.79
CA LEU A 187 -6.27 3.77 11.47
C LEU A 187 -5.74 5.20 11.27
N LYS A 188 -5.12 5.44 10.11
CA LYS A 188 -4.65 6.77 9.70
C LYS A 188 -5.24 7.18 8.35
N TYR A 189 -5.32 8.49 8.13
CA TYR A 189 -5.69 9.02 6.82
C TYR A 189 -4.68 8.58 5.76
N LEU A 190 -5.15 8.22 4.56
CA LEU A 190 -4.28 7.98 3.41
C LEU A 190 -4.34 9.19 2.47
N SER A 191 -3.18 9.82 2.22
CA SER A 191 -3.10 10.92 1.25
C SER A 191 -3.48 10.45 -0.15
N LYS A 192 -4.25 11.30 -0.84
CA LYS A 192 -4.70 11.14 -2.23
C LYS A 192 -3.56 10.72 -3.19
N GLU A 193 -2.38 11.32 -3.00
CA GLU A 193 -1.19 11.01 -3.79
C GLU A 193 -0.80 9.52 -3.72
N PHE A 194 -0.89 8.89 -2.55
CA PHE A 194 -0.54 7.48 -2.36
C PHE A 194 -1.60 6.52 -2.91
N ILE A 195 -2.84 6.99 -3.09
CA ILE A 195 -3.89 6.22 -3.76
C ILE A 195 -3.61 6.17 -5.27
N THR A 196 -3.17 7.29 -5.86
CA THR A 196 -2.98 7.42 -7.30
C THR A 196 -1.57 7.05 -7.76
N LYS A 197 -0.57 7.05 -6.87
CA LYS A 197 0.84 6.82 -7.21
C LYS A 197 1.12 5.40 -7.70
N LEU A 198 0.40 4.43 -7.17
CA LEU A 198 0.51 3.03 -7.55
C LEU A 198 -0.88 2.38 -7.47
N PRO A 199 -1.31 1.59 -8.46
CA PRO A 199 -2.50 0.77 -8.31
C PRO A 199 -2.44 -0.11 -7.06
N PHE A 200 -3.57 -0.53 -6.54
CA PHE A 200 -3.66 -1.56 -5.51
C PHE A 200 -3.11 -2.87 -6.06
N GLN A 201 -2.13 -3.46 -5.38
CA GLN A 201 -1.28 -4.51 -5.96
C GLN A 201 -1.88 -5.91 -5.85
N SER A 202 -2.79 -6.14 -4.90
CA SER A 202 -3.41 -7.45 -4.71
C SER A 202 -4.43 -7.75 -5.80
N ILE A 203 -4.25 -8.88 -6.49
CA ILE A 203 -5.12 -9.35 -7.56
C ILE A 203 -5.79 -10.66 -7.10
N PRO A 204 -7.12 -10.67 -6.92
CA PRO A 204 -7.82 -11.88 -6.52
C PRO A 204 -7.89 -12.88 -7.68
N CYS A 205 -7.64 -14.14 -7.37
CA CYS A 205 -7.63 -15.25 -8.29
C CYS A 205 -8.36 -16.45 -7.70
N LYS A 206 -8.81 -17.34 -8.59
CA LYS A 206 -9.26 -18.70 -8.24
C LYS A 206 -8.61 -19.70 -9.20
N LEU A 207 -8.24 -20.87 -8.71
CA LEU A 207 -7.62 -21.91 -9.51
C LEU A 207 -8.65 -22.53 -10.48
N PHE A 208 -8.30 -22.54 -11.77
CA PHE A 208 -9.09 -23.15 -12.82
C PHE A 208 -9.08 -24.69 -12.70
N GLY A 209 -10.16 -25.33 -13.14
CA GLY A 209 -10.16 -26.77 -13.37
C GLY A 209 -10.32 -27.65 -12.13
N ILE A 210 -10.41 -27.07 -10.92
CA ILE A 210 -10.48 -27.83 -9.67
C ILE A 210 -11.67 -27.43 -8.79
N LYS A 211 -12.15 -28.38 -7.97
CA LYS A 211 -13.18 -28.19 -6.93
C LYS A 211 -12.82 -28.99 -5.67
N PRO A 212 -13.38 -28.66 -4.49
CA PRO A 212 -13.12 -29.43 -3.28
C PRO A 212 -13.58 -30.88 -3.41
N VAL A 213 -12.91 -31.78 -2.67
CA VAL A 213 -13.27 -33.20 -2.58
C VAL A 213 -14.59 -33.39 -1.81
N LEU A 214 -14.80 -32.55 -0.80
CA LEU A 214 -16.02 -32.46 -0.01
C LEU A 214 -16.78 -31.18 -0.38
N GLU A 215 -17.61 -30.68 0.53
CA GLU A 215 -18.35 -29.42 0.33
C GLU A 215 -17.43 -28.18 0.39
N GLU A 216 -16.33 -28.26 1.14
CA GLU A 216 -15.39 -27.15 1.39
C GLU A 216 -13.93 -27.58 1.13
N TRP A 217 -13.06 -26.60 0.88
CA TRP A 217 -11.62 -26.83 0.73
C TRP A 217 -10.99 -27.27 2.06
N SER A 218 -10.09 -28.25 2.02
CA SER A 218 -9.36 -28.68 3.22
C SER A 218 -8.32 -27.64 3.62
N SER A 219 -8.09 -27.50 4.93
CA SER A 219 -7.02 -26.64 5.45
C SER A 219 -5.65 -27.08 4.97
N GLU A 220 -5.41 -28.40 4.84
CA GLU A 220 -4.17 -28.98 4.31
C GLU A 220 -3.79 -28.40 2.94
N LEU A 221 -4.77 -28.19 2.07
CA LEU A 221 -4.49 -27.67 0.74
C LEU A 221 -4.28 -26.14 0.76
N THR A 222 -4.95 -25.42 1.68
CA THR A 222 -4.62 -24.01 1.95
C THR A 222 -3.20 -23.87 2.50
N ASP A 223 -2.78 -24.73 3.43
CA ASP A 223 -1.42 -24.75 3.98
C ASP A 223 -0.38 -25.00 2.88
N LEU A 224 -0.66 -25.93 1.97
CA LEU A 224 0.19 -26.20 0.82
C LEU A 224 0.32 -25.00 -0.12
N LEU A 225 -0.76 -24.21 -0.32
CA LEU A 225 -0.67 -22.95 -1.08
C LEU A 225 0.29 -21.94 -0.44
N TYR A 226 0.35 -21.89 0.89
CA TYR A 226 1.34 -21.07 1.60
C TYR A 226 2.76 -21.60 1.40
N GLU A 227 2.97 -22.92 1.36
CA GLU A 227 4.28 -23.49 1.03
C GLU A 227 4.75 -23.18 -0.39
N TYR A 228 3.83 -22.99 -1.34
CA TYR A 228 4.15 -22.51 -2.69
C TYR A 228 4.39 -20.99 -2.77
N ALA A 229 4.06 -20.23 -1.71
CA ALA A 229 4.29 -18.79 -1.69
C ALA A 229 5.77 -18.44 -1.48
N THR A 230 6.53 -19.27 -0.74
CA THR A 230 7.94 -19.00 -0.41
C THR A 230 8.88 -20.17 -0.72
N GLU A 231 10.14 -19.87 -1.05
CA GLU A 231 11.16 -20.89 -1.29
C GLU A 231 11.37 -21.74 -0.03
N PRO A 232 11.65 -23.05 -0.19
CA PRO A 232 11.77 -23.96 0.95
C PRO A 232 12.74 -23.41 2.01
N GLN A 233 12.25 -23.34 3.26
CA GLN A 233 13.04 -22.89 4.42
C GLN A 233 13.54 -21.43 4.34
N THR A 234 12.87 -20.57 3.59
CA THR A 234 13.19 -19.14 3.50
C THR A 234 11.94 -18.26 3.55
N ASP A 235 12.14 -16.96 3.73
CA ASP A 235 11.10 -15.93 3.58
C ASP A 235 11.11 -15.30 2.17
N ILE A 236 11.80 -15.92 1.21
CA ILE A 236 11.90 -15.44 -0.18
C ILE A 236 10.65 -15.90 -0.93
N PHE A 237 9.91 -14.96 -1.54
CA PHE A 237 8.76 -15.31 -2.36
C PHE A 237 9.17 -16.11 -3.60
N ARG A 238 8.43 -17.19 -3.91
CA ARG A 238 8.61 -17.92 -5.17
C ARG A 238 8.02 -17.15 -6.34
N SER A 239 8.75 -17.17 -7.44
CA SER A 239 8.20 -16.83 -8.75
C SER A 239 7.21 -17.90 -9.20
N LEU A 240 5.94 -17.55 -9.21
CA LEU A 240 4.84 -18.33 -9.79
C LEU A 240 4.45 -17.74 -11.14
N TYR A 241 3.81 -18.53 -11.98
CA TYR A 241 3.37 -18.09 -13.30
C TYR A 241 1.89 -18.37 -13.47
N VAL A 242 1.16 -17.40 -14.01
CA VAL A 242 -0.29 -17.50 -14.23
C VAL A 242 -0.63 -17.43 -15.71
N LYS A 243 -1.51 -18.33 -16.15
CA LYS A 243 -2.25 -18.25 -17.42
C LYS A 243 -3.73 -18.05 -17.11
N ILE A 244 -4.34 -17.05 -17.73
CA ILE A 244 -5.73 -16.68 -17.44
C ILE A 244 -6.69 -17.53 -18.27
N CYS A 245 -7.66 -18.13 -17.61
CA CYS A 245 -8.74 -18.92 -18.21
C CYS A 245 -10.09 -18.21 -18.13
N GLY A 246 -10.23 -17.20 -17.28
CA GLY A 246 -11.48 -16.48 -17.10
C GLY A 246 -11.30 -15.20 -16.30
N LYS A 247 -12.29 -14.31 -16.42
CA LYS A 247 -12.31 -13.02 -15.74
C LYS A 247 -13.74 -12.69 -15.34
N GLU A 248 -13.92 -12.28 -14.10
CA GLU A 248 -15.18 -11.79 -13.56
C GLU A 248 -14.95 -10.51 -12.74
N ARG A 249 -16.04 -9.79 -12.43
CA ARG A 249 -16.00 -8.64 -11.52
C ARG A 249 -16.54 -9.07 -10.17
N ILE A 250 -15.80 -8.73 -9.11
CA ILE A 250 -16.24 -8.93 -7.73
C ILE A 250 -16.35 -7.59 -7.03
N ALA A 251 -17.31 -7.49 -6.11
CA ALA A 251 -17.45 -6.33 -5.25
C ALA A 251 -16.46 -6.42 -4.09
N ILE A 252 -15.85 -5.29 -3.73
CA ILE A 252 -15.07 -5.12 -2.52
C ILE A 252 -15.51 -3.82 -1.84
N SER A 253 -16.34 -3.97 -0.81
CA SER A 253 -17.02 -2.85 -0.17
C SER A 253 -17.77 -1.98 -1.20
N ASP A 254 -17.47 -0.68 -1.28
CA ASP A 254 -18.05 0.27 -2.24
C ASP A 254 -17.42 0.20 -3.66
N TYR A 255 -16.49 -0.72 -3.91
CA TYR A 255 -15.71 -0.80 -5.14
C TYR A 255 -15.90 -2.14 -5.87
N CYS A 256 -15.36 -2.23 -7.08
CA CYS A 256 -15.36 -3.47 -7.86
C CYS A 256 -13.98 -3.72 -8.48
N GLN A 257 -13.40 -4.90 -8.24
CA GLN A 257 -12.14 -5.35 -8.83
C GLN A 257 -12.35 -6.54 -9.76
N ASN A 258 -11.34 -6.86 -10.58
CA ASN A 258 -11.37 -8.07 -11.40
C ASN A 258 -10.91 -9.26 -10.56
N ARG A 259 -11.63 -10.38 -10.62
CA ARG A 259 -11.15 -11.69 -10.18
C ARG A 259 -10.83 -12.55 -11.39
N TYR A 260 -9.68 -13.20 -11.36
CA TYR A 260 -9.21 -14.03 -12.47
C TYR A 260 -9.34 -15.51 -12.14
N THR A 261 -9.72 -16.30 -13.13
CA THR A 261 -9.64 -17.75 -13.06
C THR A 261 -8.34 -18.16 -13.74
N VAL A 262 -7.44 -18.84 -13.02
CA VAL A 262 -6.06 -19.02 -13.47
C VAL A 262 -5.59 -20.47 -13.38
N LEU A 263 -4.78 -20.86 -14.35
CA LEU A 263 -3.82 -21.95 -14.18
C LEU A 263 -2.55 -21.37 -13.54
N LEU A 264 -2.05 -22.03 -12.51
CA LEU A 264 -0.92 -21.60 -11.70
C LEU A 264 0.22 -22.63 -11.83
N LYS A 265 1.41 -22.15 -12.18
CA LYS A 265 2.60 -22.98 -12.37
C LYS A 265 3.72 -22.52 -11.45
N ASP A 266 4.36 -23.45 -10.76
CA ASP A 266 5.53 -23.14 -9.92
C ASP A 266 6.73 -22.88 -10.84
N GLY A 267 7.39 -21.74 -10.69
CA GLY A 267 8.61 -21.41 -11.41
C GLY A 267 9.88 -21.87 -10.72
N PHE A 268 9.78 -22.32 -9.46
CA PHE A 268 10.92 -22.73 -8.66
C PHE A 268 11.41 -24.14 -9.04
N GLY A 269 12.72 -24.26 -9.23
CA GLY A 269 13.38 -25.52 -9.60
C GLY A 269 13.10 -25.99 -11.03
N ASN A 270 13.58 -27.19 -11.35
CA ASN A 270 13.61 -27.68 -12.74
C ASN A 270 12.29 -28.28 -13.22
N LYS A 271 11.45 -28.78 -12.32
CA LYS A 271 10.23 -29.54 -12.69
C LYS A 271 9.07 -28.66 -13.11
N LYS A 272 9.08 -27.38 -12.71
CA LYS A 272 8.08 -26.35 -13.03
C LYS A 272 6.63 -26.90 -13.09
N PRO A 273 6.11 -27.51 -12.02
CA PRO A 273 4.83 -28.21 -12.10
C PRO A 273 3.63 -27.27 -12.22
N LEU A 274 2.59 -27.75 -12.92
CA LEU A 274 1.27 -27.13 -12.91
C LEU A 274 0.56 -27.46 -11.58
N ILE A 275 0.42 -26.47 -10.70
CA ILE A 275 -0.09 -26.65 -9.33
C ILE A 275 -1.53 -27.18 -9.34
N ASN A 276 -2.36 -26.70 -10.26
CA ASN A 276 -3.74 -27.15 -10.42
C ASN A 276 -3.82 -28.67 -10.67
N GLU A 277 -2.96 -29.21 -11.54
CA GLU A 277 -2.90 -30.65 -11.84
C GLU A 277 -2.32 -31.43 -10.66
N GLN A 278 -1.29 -30.91 -9.99
CA GLN A 278 -0.72 -31.56 -8.81
C GLN A 278 -1.76 -31.76 -7.69
N PHE A 279 -2.66 -30.81 -7.50
CA PHE A 279 -3.74 -30.97 -6.51
C PHE A 279 -4.71 -32.09 -6.89
N ILE A 280 -4.96 -32.31 -8.18
CA ILE A 280 -5.76 -33.44 -8.67
C ILE A 280 -4.99 -34.75 -8.48
N ASP A 281 -3.74 -34.81 -8.92
CA ASP A 281 -2.89 -36.00 -8.88
C ASP A 281 -2.65 -36.51 -7.45
N CYS A 282 -2.53 -35.59 -6.49
CA CYS A 282 -2.40 -35.91 -5.07
C CYS A 282 -3.73 -36.27 -4.40
N GLY A 283 -4.86 -36.20 -5.11
CA GLY A 283 -6.20 -36.48 -4.58
C GLY A 283 -6.71 -35.40 -3.61
N LEU A 284 -6.11 -34.22 -3.62
CA LEU A 284 -6.47 -33.10 -2.74
C LEU A 284 -7.61 -32.25 -3.34
N ALA A 285 -7.82 -32.32 -4.65
CA ALA A 285 -8.93 -31.69 -5.35
C ALA A 285 -9.54 -32.63 -6.40
N LEU A 286 -10.81 -32.40 -6.75
CA LEU A 286 -11.47 -33.10 -7.84
C LEU A 286 -11.38 -32.26 -9.13
N PRO A 287 -11.18 -32.89 -10.30
CA PRO A 287 -11.21 -32.20 -11.56
C PRO A 287 -12.63 -31.70 -11.89
N THR A 288 -12.70 -30.56 -12.55
CA THR A 288 -13.92 -30.02 -13.19
C THR A 288 -13.87 -30.08 -14.71
N GLU A 289 -12.68 -30.33 -15.26
CA GLU A 289 -12.40 -30.50 -16.69
C GLU A 289 -11.78 -31.88 -16.92
N ASP A 290 -11.93 -32.44 -18.12
CA ASP A 290 -11.36 -33.76 -18.45
C ASP A 290 -9.82 -33.74 -18.46
N LYS A 291 -9.23 -32.59 -18.82
CA LYS A 291 -7.78 -32.38 -18.87
C LYS A 291 -7.44 -30.91 -18.73
N LEU A 292 -6.43 -30.58 -17.94
CA LEU A 292 -5.85 -29.24 -17.89
C LEU A 292 -4.76 -29.07 -18.96
N GLU A 293 -4.87 -28.01 -19.74
CA GLU A 293 -3.83 -27.65 -20.72
C GLU A 293 -2.66 -26.95 -20.01
N ASP A 294 -1.52 -27.63 -19.94
CA ASP A 294 -0.29 -27.04 -19.44
C ASP A 294 0.18 -25.86 -20.33
N PHE A 295 1.04 -25.00 -19.80
CA PHE A 295 1.59 -23.85 -20.50
C PHE A 295 3.08 -23.66 -20.20
N GLU A 296 3.80 -23.12 -21.17
CA GLU A 296 5.23 -22.84 -21.01
C GLU A 296 5.46 -21.53 -20.25
N ILE A 297 6.46 -21.55 -19.37
CA ILE A 297 6.96 -20.35 -18.72
C ILE A 297 7.84 -19.61 -19.74
N PRO A 298 7.57 -18.32 -20.03
CA PRO A 298 8.43 -17.54 -20.92
C PRO A 298 9.88 -17.56 -20.41
N GLU A 299 10.84 -17.78 -21.31
CA GLU A 299 12.25 -17.58 -21.00
C GLU A 299 12.45 -16.10 -20.61
N SER A 300 12.90 -15.84 -19.39
CA SER A 300 13.18 -14.48 -18.94
C SER A 300 14.36 -13.92 -19.75
N TYR A 301 14.25 -12.66 -20.20
CA TYR A 301 15.40 -11.90 -20.65
C TYR A 301 16.31 -11.64 -19.45
N GLY A 302 17.26 -12.54 -19.20
CA GLY A 302 18.28 -12.37 -18.16
C GLY A 302 18.44 -13.57 -17.24
N GLN A 303 18.75 -14.74 -17.80
CA GLN A 303 19.68 -15.64 -17.12
C GLN A 303 21.08 -15.16 -17.50
N THR A 304 21.68 -14.28 -16.71
CA THR A 304 23.13 -14.44 -16.52
C THR A 304 23.26 -15.73 -15.77
N GLU A 305 23.88 -16.74 -16.38
CA GLU A 305 24.41 -17.89 -15.66
C GLU A 305 25.17 -17.33 -14.46
N GLU A 306 24.62 -17.43 -13.25
CA GLU A 306 25.40 -17.20 -12.04
C GLU A 306 26.51 -18.25 -12.09
N SER A 307 27.72 -17.80 -12.38
CA SER A 307 28.87 -18.70 -12.41
C SER A 307 29.15 -19.16 -10.98
N ASP A 308 29.72 -20.35 -10.85
CA ASP A 308 30.15 -20.89 -9.54
C ASP A 308 31.05 -19.89 -8.76
N ASP A 309 31.71 -18.96 -9.48
CA ASP A 309 32.52 -17.88 -8.91
C ASP A 309 31.68 -16.84 -8.14
N ASP A 310 30.46 -16.52 -8.59
CA ASP A 310 29.58 -15.54 -7.92
C ASP A 310 29.01 -16.10 -6.60
N VAL A 311 28.76 -17.41 -6.57
CA VAL A 311 28.36 -18.15 -5.36
C VAL A 311 29.50 -18.21 -4.36
N GLU A 312 30.74 -18.42 -4.82
CA GLU A 312 31.92 -18.44 -3.96
C GLU A 312 32.20 -17.06 -3.34
N ILE A 313 32.01 -15.98 -4.11
CA ILE A 313 32.11 -14.60 -3.60
C ILE A 313 31.03 -14.32 -2.54
N ALA A 314 29.79 -14.74 -2.76
CA ALA A 314 28.70 -14.55 -1.79
C ALA A 314 28.97 -15.31 -0.48
N LEU A 315 29.49 -16.54 -0.56
CA LEU A 315 29.89 -17.35 0.60
C LEU A 315 31.08 -16.74 1.35
N ASP A 316 32.02 -16.11 0.64
CA ASP A 316 33.17 -15.44 1.26
C ASP A 316 32.75 -14.13 1.96
N ILE A 317 31.76 -13.41 1.41
CA ILE A 317 31.16 -12.23 2.06
C ILE A 317 30.42 -12.64 3.34
N LEU A 318 29.63 -13.72 3.31
CA LEU A 318 28.92 -14.23 4.50
C LEU A 318 29.90 -14.61 5.62
N LYS A 319 30.97 -15.34 5.30
CA LYS A 319 32.01 -15.70 6.28
C LYS A 319 32.68 -14.48 6.90
N LYS A 320 33.04 -13.47 6.10
CA LYS A 320 33.63 -12.22 6.59
C LYS A 320 32.66 -11.43 7.48
N THR A 321 31.36 -11.55 7.23
CA THR A 321 30.32 -10.89 8.02
C THR A 321 30.12 -11.57 9.37
N ASP A 322 30.21 -12.90 9.44
CA ASP A 322 30.15 -13.65 10.69
C ASP A 322 31.42 -13.47 11.54
N GLU A 323 32.61 -13.43 10.91
CA GLU A 323 33.86 -13.07 11.59
C GLU A 323 33.81 -11.64 12.17
N ALA A 324 33.16 -10.70 11.47
CA ALA A 324 32.97 -9.34 11.97
C ALA A 324 31.98 -9.28 13.15
N ARG A 325 30.98 -10.18 13.21
CA ARG A 325 30.04 -10.30 14.34
C ARG A 325 30.70 -10.90 15.57
N GLU A 326 31.54 -11.92 15.41
CA GLU A 326 32.26 -12.53 16.53
C GLU A 326 33.31 -11.59 17.15
N ASN A 327 33.93 -10.72 16.34
CA ASN A 327 34.89 -9.73 16.79
C ASN A 327 34.26 -8.44 17.36
N PHE A 328 32.93 -8.32 17.35
CA PHE A 328 32.23 -7.16 17.91
C PHE A 328 32.03 -7.33 19.42
N HIS A 329 33.01 -6.85 20.21
CA HIS A 329 32.85 -6.70 21.65
C HIS A 329 32.42 -5.26 22.00
N PRO A 330 31.16 -5.03 22.42
CA PRO A 330 30.73 -3.70 22.81
C PRO A 330 31.44 -3.28 24.10
N ASN A 331 32.15 -2.15 24.03
CA ASN A 331 32.79 -1.49 25.16
C ASN A 331 31.77 -1.25 26.28
N LYS A 332 31.90 -1.96 27.41
CA LYS A 332 31.23 -1.58 28.67
C LYS A 332 31.94 -0.35 29.23
N GLY A 333 31.31 0.81 29.16
CA GLY A 333 31.82 2.04 29.76
C GLY A 333 30.74 3.06 30.07
N ARG A 334 30.49 3.23 31.37
CA ARG A 334 30.14 4.46 32.15
C ARG A 334 29.24 5.49 31.42
N TYR A 335 28.04 5.80 31.88
CA TYR A 335 27.59 6.18 33.24
C TYR A 335 26.14 5.77 33.49
#